data_AF-A0A0W0SW00-F1
#
_entry.id   AF-A0A0W0SW00-F1
#
_cell.length_a   1.000
_cell.length_b   1.000
_cell.length_c   1.000
_cell.angle_alpha   90.00
_cell.angle_beta   90.00
_cell.angle_gamma   90.00
#
_symmetry.space_group_name_H-M   'P 1'
#
loop_
_entity.id
_entity.type
_entity.pdbx_description
1 polymer ?
#
loop_
_entity_poly.entity_id
_entity_poly.type
_entity_poly.pdbx_seq_one_letter_code
_entity_poly.pdbx_strand_id
1 'polypeptide(L)'
;MPAYKGKALTKTKDKEGGKNHDVVDGFYCNEEGEEFFIKKPHDIKELFTELVAGRLIEEFKKRGLIDEIYHDSLICADLIQFEDKTYGLIQPKVFFTELHKLIGTSYWNGSDRDPLFEMFFGPRRYRLLTRNGQHFGLAIALMVSLLLGDYSVHSGNMVCLNVASLEDIIFTQFARIDWGAAFRYFGHKNNLIDLLHPVEYQGLLNPKGYTKGYVLNYKFIPGLFLAIAEQAKLFGSRLNKALLTDIVLTVFEKIPADLITENTRKDLAQYLSIDSFNTVNFGEKKYQQFSEDFVDLLSTRLEKITELKEIYPINDTQPAFSEKAPISLRLRANSALNFPEQLQAWQETLAATNEKSSFNFNTIKLSILTQQYNDLVYNLIRQAEGLEQLSTNIDSSESEPQQTGEERIAVILHRIFMLKPDATPSSASDGESSKDFNNKSNALKLLASVLTLGFDVVVIIRVMRETQNAKHWDIATVSAIHFLIDALKERIHSFQVESLRLSKSVEEVFLQASANSKVDKISYKTETNTFFFNAIVDNKLESVRPEGIHYDV
;
A
#
# COMPACT_ATOMS: atom_id res chain seq x y z
N MET A 1 -2.12 -11.62 -23.08
CA MET A 1 -1.61 -10.90 -21.90
C MET A 1 -2.73 -10.65 -20.91
N PRO A 2 -2.60 -11.06 -19.64
CA PRO A 2 -3.60 -10.77 -18.62
C PRO A 2 -3.69 -9.25 -18.37
N ALA A 3 -4.89 -8.80 -18.03
CA ALA A 3 -5.14 -7.41 -17.63
C ALA A 3 -5.88 -7.37 -16.29
N TYR A 4 -5.55 -6.38 -15.47
CA TYR A 4 -6.19 -6.18 -14.17
C TYR A 4 -6.57 -4.71 -14.00
N LYS A 5 -7.84 -4.46 -13.66
CA LYS A 5 -8.41 -3.09 -13.54
C LYS A 5 -8.11 -2.21 -14.76
N GLY A 6 -8.21 -2.80 -15.96
CA GLY A 6 -7.98 -2.11 -17.23
C GLY A 6 -6.51 -1.92 -17.62
N LYS A 7 -5.55 -2.37 -16.81
CA LYS A 7 -4.12 -2.25 -17.09
C LYS A 7 -3.53 -3.58 -17.54
N ALA A 8 -2.72 -3.55 -18.59
CA ALA A 8 -2.00 -4.73 -19.08
C ALA A 8 -0.91 -5.15 -18.07
N LEU A 9 -0.73 -6.46 -17.92
CA LEU A 9 0.28 -7.05 -17.04
C LEU A 9 1.32 -7.84 -17.84
N THR A 10 2.59 -7.61 -17.52
CA THR A 10 3.72 -8.34 -18.08
C THR A 10 4.34 -9.22 -17.02
N LYS A 11 4.54 -10.51 -17.31
CA LYS A 11 5.18 -11.46 -16.39
C LYS A 11 6.66 -11.12 -16.27
N THR A 12 7.15 -10.95 -15.04
CA THR A 12 8.55 -10.60 -14.76
C THR A 12 9.34 -11.76 -14.17
N LYS A 13 8.67 -12.69 -13.47
CA LYS A 13 9.32 -13.83 -12.84
C LYS A 13 8.35 -15.00 -12.66
N ASP A 14 8.85 -16.23 -12.77
CA ASP A 14 8.10 -17.43 -12.40
C ASP A 14 8.03 -17.61 -10.87
N LYS A 15 7.01 -18.35 -10.44
CA LYS A 15 6.86 -18.78 -9.05
C LYS A 15 7.83 -19.93 -8.76
N GLU A 16 8.60 -19.82 -7.68
CA GLU A 16 9.62 -20.81 -7.31
C GLU A 16 9.15 -21.84 -6.25
N GLY A 17 8.00 -21.64 -5.60
CA GLY A 17 7.53 -22.50 -4.50
C GLY A 17 5.99 -22.65 -4.42
N GLY A 18 5.50 -23.49 -3.50
CA GLY A 18 4.07 -23.77 -3.32
C GLY A 18 3.52 -24.89 -4.22
N LYS A 19 2.23 -25.25 -4.07
CA LYS A 19 1.66 -26.46 -4.72
C LYS A 19 1.30 -26.27 -6.21
N ASN A 20 0.80 -25.09 -6.57
CA ASN A 20 0.36 -24.79 -7.93
C ASN A 20 1.55 -24.30 -8.78
N HIS A 21 1.67 -24.86 -9.99
CA HIS A 21 2.72 -24.53 -10.97
C HIS A 21 2.09 -24.40 -12.38
N ASP A 22 1.02 -23.62 -12.48
CA ASP A 22 0.47 -23.29 -13.80
C ASP A 22 1.44 -22.37 -14.56
N VAL A 23 1.39 -22.37 -15.89
CA VAL A 23 2.20 -21.48 -16.74
C VAL A 23 1.92 -20.01 -16.42
N VAL A 24 0.69 -19.70 -15.98
CA VAL A 24 0.32 -18.34 -15.58
C VAL A 24 0.79 -17.97 -14.16
N ASP A 25 1.23 -18.92 -13.34
CA ASP A 25 1.66 -18.63 -11.97
C ASP A 25 2.98 -17.84 -11.98
N GLY A 26 3.03 -16.74 -11.22
CA GLY A 26 4.25 -15.93 -11.13
C GLY A 26 4.02 -14.49 -10.71
N PHE A 27 5.06 -13.69 -10.93
CA PHE A 27 5.10 -12.27 -10.63
C PHE A 27 4.90 -11.46 -11.90
N TYR A 28 4.11 -10.40 -11.80
CA TYR A 28 3.70 -9.53 -12.89
C TYR A 28 3.89 -8.07 -12.51
N CYS A 29 4.09 -7.23 -13.52
CA CYS A 29 4.19 -5.78 -13.36
C CYS A 29 3.30 -5.09 -14.41
N ASN A 30 2.72 -3.94 -14.07
CA ASN A 30 2.04 -3.08 -15.04
C ASN A 30 2.91 -1.89 -15.47
N GLU A 31 2.41 -1.08 -16.41
CA GLU A 31 3.12 0.09 -16.96
C GLU A 31 3.38 1.19 -15.91
N GLU A 32 2.66 1.19 -14.79
CA GLU A 32 2.83 2.12 -13.67
C GLU A 32 3.81 1.61 -12.60
N GLY A 33 4.41 0.43 -12.80
CA GLY A 33 5.34 -0.18 -11.84
C GLY A 33 4.67 -0.85 -10.64
N GLU A 34 3.36 -1.13 -10.70
CA GLU A 34 2.67 -1.92 -9.68
C GLU A 34 2.97 -3.41 -9.88
N GLU A 35 3.48 -4.07 -8.84
CA GLU A 35 3.85 -5.47 -8.87
C GLU A 35 2.78 -6.37 -8.22
N PHE A 36 2.51 -7.51 -8.85
CA PHE A 36 1.50 -8.47 -8.43
C PHE A 36 2.04 -9.89 -8.42
N PHE A 37 1.47 -10.72 -7.56
CA PHE A 37 1.58 -12.16 -7.62
C PHE A 37 0.25 -12.73 -8.15
N ILE A 38 0.32 -13.57 -9.18
CA ILE A 38 -0.84 -14.26 -9.75
C ILE A 38 -0.69 -15.75 -9.53
N LYS A 39 -1.76 -16.39 -9.03
CA LYS A 39 -1.89 -17.85 -8.95
C LYS A 39 -3.20 -18.31 -9.60
N LYS A 40 -3.18 -19.45 -10.28
CA LYS A 40 -4.38 -20.15 -10.77
C LYS A 40 -4.63 -21.39 -9.90
N PRO A 41 -5.56 -21.35 -8.93
CA PRO A 41 -5.87 -22.51 -8.11
C PRO A 41 -6.41 -23.67 -8.96
N HIS A 42 -5.96 -24.89 -8.68
CA HIS A 42 -6.52 -26.10 -9.31
C HIS A 42 -7.91 -26.44 -8.74
N ASP A 43 -8.17 -26.13 -7.47
CA ASP A 43 -9.47 -26.34 -6.84
C ASP A 43 -10.30 -25.06 -6.91
N ILE A 44 -11.42 -25.13 -7.62
CA ILE A 44 -12.39 -24.02 -7.73
C ILE A 44 -12.95 -23.61 -6.35
N LYS A 45 -12.96 -24.51 -5.36
CA LYS A 45 -13.36 -24.18 -3.99
C LYS A 45 -12.38 -23.19 -3.37
N GLU A 46 -11.07 -23.40 -3.54
CA GLU A 46 -10.02 -22.49 -3.07
C GLU A 46 -10.14 -21.13 -3.76
N LEU A 47 -10.34 -21.11 -5.08
CA LEU A 47 -10.57 -19.88 -5.85
C LEU A 47 -11.77 -19.09 -5.30
N PHE A 48 -12.90 -19.77 -5.07
CA PHE A 48 -14.11 -19.14 -4.55
C PHE A 48 -13.93 -18.62 -3.11
N THR A 49 -13.40 -19.45 -2.20
CA THR A 49 -13.28 -19.09 -0.77
C THR A 49 -12.29 -17.97 -0.54
N GLU A 50 -11.14 -18.00 -1.23
CA GLU A 50 -10.13 -16.95 -1.13
C GLU A 50 -10.62 -15.63 -1.72
N LEU A 51 -11.37 -15.68 -2.85
CA LEU A 51 -12.01 -14.52 -3.42
C LEU A 51 -13.02 -13.88 -2.46
N VAL A 52 -13.92 -14.69 -1.90
CA VAL A 52 -14.96 -14.20 -0.98
C VAL A 52 -14.32 -13.63 0.29
N ALA A 53 -13.35 -14.33 0.87
CA ALA A 53 -12.61 -13.86 2.05
C ALA A 53 -11.91 -12.53 1.75
N GLY A 54 -11.16 -12.45 0.65
CA GLY A 54 -10.45 -11.23 0.26
C GLY A 54 -11.39 -10.05 0.07
N ARG A 55 -12.52 -10.24 -0.61
CA ARG A 55 -13.50 -9.17 -0.85
C ARG A 55 -14.24 -8.71 0.40
N LEU A 56 -14.55 -9.62 1.32
CA LEU A 56 -15.11 -9.24 2.63
C LEU A 56 -14.12 -8.38 3.41
N ILE A 57 -12.87 -8.81 3.48
CA ILE A 57 -11.81 -8.07 4.19
C ILE A 57 -11.61 -6.69 3.55
N GLU A 58 -11.58 -6.59 2.22
CA GLU A 58 -11.44 -5.30 1.53
C GLU A 58 -12.64 -4.37 1.78
N GLU A 59 -13.87 -4.90 1.86
CA GLU A 59 -15.03 -4.08 2.26
C GLU A 59 -14.95 -3.66 3.74
N PHE A 60 -14.42 -4.51 4.64
CA PHE A 60 -14.17 -4.14 6.04
C PHE A 60 -13.15 -3.00 6.17
N LYS A 61 -12.05 -3.08 5.42
CA LYS A 61 -11.04 -2.01 5.34
C LYS A 61 -11.63 -0.72 4.78
N LYS A 62 -12.33 -0.81 3.63
CA LYS A 62 -12.92 0.34 2.93
C LYS A 62 -13.94 1.10 3.78
N ARG A 63 -14.71 0.39 4.61
CA ARG A 63 -15.75 0.97 5.46
C ARG A 63 -15.25 1.42 6.84
N GLY A 64 -13.94 1.39 7.10
CA GLY A 64 -13.34 1.83 8.36
C GLY A 64 -13.64 0.91 9.56
N LEU A 65 -14.04 -0.34 9.29
CA LEU A 65 -14.26 -1.32 10.36
C LEU A 65 -12.93 -1.86 10.91
N ILE A 66 -11.87 -1.78 10.11
CA ILE A 66 -10.50 -2.13 10.48
C ILE A 66 -9.65 -0.88 10.34
N ASP A 67 -8.95 -0.51 11.41
CA ASP A 67 -8.09 0.67 11.40
C ASP A 67 -6.99 0.54 10.35
N GLU A 68 -6.67 1.66 9.70
CA GLU A 68 -5.76 1.73 8.56
C GLU A 68 -4.37 1.13 8.83
N ILE A 69 -3.90 1.21 10.07
CA ILE A 69 -2.60 0.64 10.48
C ILE A 69 -2.55 -0.88 10.33
N TYR A 70 -3.69 -1.56 10.41
CA TYR A 70 -3.80 -3.01 10.30
C TYR A 70 -4.12 -3.50 8.89
N HIS A 71 -4.26 -2.61 7.90
CA HIS A 71 -4.64 -3.03 6.54
C HIS A 71 -3.63 -3.99 5.93
N ASP A 72 -2.34 -3.75 6.15
CA ASP A 72 -1.23 -4.60 5.68
C ASP A 72 -1.11 -5.90 6.48
N SER A 73 -1.79 -6.03 7.64
CA SER A 73 -1.89 -7.29 8.38
C SER A 73 -2.83 -8.31 7.70
N LEU A 74 -3.62 -7.88 6.72
CA LEU A 74 -4.64 -8.71 6.08
C LEU A 74 -4.45 -8.70 4.56
N ILE A 75 -3.46 -9.45 4.08
CA ILE A 75 -3.08 -9.46 2.66
C ILE A 75 -4.04 -10.39 1.92
N CYS A 76 -4.76 -9.83 0.95
CA CYS A 76 -5.86 -10.50 0.26
C CYS A 76 -5.64 -10.53 -1.25
N ALA A 77 -6.13 -11.59 -1.89
CA ALA A 77 -6.23 -11.66 -3.34
C ALA A 77 -7.57 -11.12 -3.84
N ASP A 78 -7.58 -10.63 -5.07
CA ASP A 78 -8.78 -10.36 -5.87
C ASP A 78 -8.81 -11.31 -7.08
N LEU A 79 -9.87 -11.26 -7.85
CA LEU A 79 -10.05 -12.05 -9.06
C LEU A 79 -9.33 -11.43 -10.25
N ILE A 80 -8.73 -12.28 -11.08
CA ILE A 80 -8.31 -11.93 -12.43
C ILE A 80 -8.89 -12.93 -13.44
N GLN A 81 -9.29 -12.44 -14.61
CA GLN A 81 -9.73 -13.27 -15.72
C GLN A 81 -8.60 -13.40 -16.74
N PHE A 82 -8.36 -14.61 -17.22
CA PHE A 82 -7.39 -14.91 -18.26
C PHE A 82 -8.02 -14.88 -19.66
N GLU A 83 -7.19 -14.93 -20.70
CA GLU A 83 -7.66 -14.88 -22.10
C GLU A 83 -8.51 -16.09 -22.49
N ASP A 84 -8.29 -17.24 -21.85
CA ASP A 84 -9.10 -18.45 -21.98
C ASP A 84 -10.46 -18.36 -21.26
N LYS A 85 -10.79 -17.17 -20.72
CA LYS A 85 -11.97 -16.86 -19.88
C LYS A 85 -12.00 -17.53 -18.51
N THR A 86 -10.98 -18.32 -18.17
CA THR A 86 -10.87 -18.89 -16.83
C THR A 86 -10.39 -17.83 -15.83
N TYR A 87 -10.50 -18.16 -14.55
CA TYR A 87 -10.20 -17.25 -13.46
C TYR A 87 -8.96 -17.68 -12.67
N GLY A 88 -8.28 -16.70 -12.11
CA GLY A 88 -7.21 -16.87 -11.15
C GLY A 88 -7.30 -15.81 -10.05
N LEU A 89 -6.34 -15.85 -9.14
CA LEU A 89 -6.22 -14.92 -8.03
C LEU A 89 -5.02 -14.02 -8.27
N ILE A 90 -5.23 -12.72 -8.08
CA ILE A 90 -4.20 -11.69 -8.15
C ILE A 90 -4.06 -11.02 -6.79
N GLN A 91 -2.84 -10.96 -6.28
CA GLN A 91 -2.51 -10.35 -5.00
C GLN A 91 -1.42 -9.30 -5.21
N PRO A 92 -1.44 -8.16 -4.50
CA PRO A 92 -0.28 -7.27 -4.45
C PRO A 92 0.98 -8.03 -4.02
N LYS A 93 2.12 -7.74 -4.66
CA LYS A 93 3.39 -8.29 -4.22
C LYS A 93 3.82 -7.60 -2.93
N VAL A 94 3.92 -8.37 -1.86
CA VAL A 94 4.35 -7.89 -0.53
C VAL A 94 5.66 -8.58 -0.17
N PHE A 95 6.62 -7.82 0.36
CA PHE A 95 7.85 -8.35 0.92
C PHE A 95 7.64 -8.71 2.38
N PHE A 96 7.89 -9.96 2.75
CA PHE A 96 7.63 -10.46 4.09
C PHE A 96 8.60 -11.57 4.48
N THR A 97 8.65 -11.87 5.78
CA THR A 97 9.32 -13.05 6.35
C THR A 97 8.28 -13.99 6.94
N GLU A 98 8.29 -15.26 6.55
CA GLU A 98 7.38 -16.27 7.09
C GLU A 98 7.72 -16.61 8.55
N LEU A 99 6.70 -16.83 9.38
CA LEU A 99 6.90 -17.07 10.81
C LEU A 99 7.78 -18.29 11.10
N HIS A 100 7.76 -19.32 10.26
CA HIS A 100 8.54 -20.55 10.50
C HIS A 100 10.05 -20.27 10.55
N LYS A 101 10.51 -19.22 9.87
CA LYS A 101 11.90 -18.75 9.90
C LYS A 101 12.23 -18.12 11.25
N LEU A 102 11.28 -17.38 11.84
CA LEU A 102 11.44 -16.70 13.14
C LEU A 102 11.37 -17.67 14.32
N ILE A 103 10.43 -18.62 14.29
CA ILE A 103 10.29 -19.63 15.36
C ILE A 103 11.17 -20.86 15.14
N GLY A 104 11.95 -20.89 14.06
CA GLY A 104 12.90 -21.95 13.73
C GLY A 104 12.24 -23.31 13.48
N THR A 105 11.06 -23.32 12.84
CA THR A 105 10.33 -24.55 12.47
C THR A 105 10.40 -24.86 10.99
N SER A 106 11.34 -24.26 10.27
CA SER A 106 11.64 -24.62 8.87
C SER A 106 12.16 -26.05 8.74
N TYR A 107 12.04 -26.62 7.54
CA TYR A 107 12.90 -27.72 7.12
C TYR A 107 14.38 -27.35 7.25
N TRP A 108 15.25 -28.37 7.31
CA TRP A 108 16.70 -28.21 7.46
C TRP A 108 17.36 -27.29 6.40
N ASN A 109 16.77 -27.21 5.20
CA ASN A 109 17.22 -26.36 4.10
C ASN A 109 16.58 -24.95 4.11
N GLY A 110 15.74 -24.64 5.11
CA GLY A 110 15.07 -23.34 5.24
C GLY A 110 13.94 -23.05 4.24
N SER A 111 13.61 -24.00 3.35
CA SER A 111 12.75 -23.76 2.18
C SER A 111 11.28 -23.49 2.52
N ASP A 112 10.74 -24.21 3.49
CA ASP A 112 9.34 -24.13 3.93
C ASP A 112 9.28 -24.59 5.41
N ARG A 113 8.11 -24.46 6.04
CA ARG A 113 7.83 -25.02 7.37
C ARG A 113 7.85 -26.54 7.35
N ASP A 114 8.35 -27.16 8.42
CA ASP A 114 8.14 -28.57 8.70
C ASP A 114 6.82 -28.74 9.48
N PRO A 115 5.74 -29.29 8.89
CA PRO A 115 4.43 -29.38 9.53
C PRO A 115 4.44 -30.20 10.82
N LEU A 116 5.21 -31.31 10.85
CA LEU A 116 5.26 -32.21 12.00
C LEU A 116 6.07 -31.56 13.11
N PHE A 117 7.25 -31.04 12.77
CA PHE A 117 8.10 -30.37 13.73
C PHE A 117 7.39 -29.16 14.35
N GLU A 118 6.70 -28.36 13.53
CA GLU A 118 5.90 -27.24 14.01
C GLU A 118 4.77 -27.70 14.93
N MET A 119 4.03 -28.77 14.62
CA MET A 119 2.91 -29.17 15.47
C MET A 119 3.36 -29.72 16.83
N PHE A 120 4.43 -30.52 16.87
CA PHE A 120 4.90 -31.17 18.10
C PHE A 120 5.82 -30.27 18.94
N PHE A 121 6.65 -29.45 18.30
CA PHE A 121 7.67 -28.64 18.99
C PHE A 121 7.46 -27.14 18.83
N GLY A 122 6.67 -26.70 17.86
CA GLY A 122 6.37 -25.29 17.60
C GLY A 122 5.55 -24.59 18.69
N PRO A 123 4.52 -25.16 19.36
CA PRO A 123 3.64 -24.38 20.24
C PRO A 123 4.37 -23.54 21.29
N ARG A 124 5.41 -24.08 21.93
CA ARG A 124 6.21 -23.32 22.92
C ARG A 124 7.05 -22.22 22.29
N ARG A 125 7.44 -22.37 21.02
CA ARG A 125 8.25 -21.43 20.26
C ARG A 125 7.45 -20.24 19.74
N TYR A 126 6.13 -20.34 19.62
CA TYR A 126 5.28 -19.19 19.28
C TYR A 126 5.40 -18.04 20.30
N ARG A 127 5.83 -18.32 21.54
CA ARG A 127 6.22 -17.28 22.52
C ARG A 127 7.35 -16.36 22.03
N LEU A 128 8.19 -16.82 21.11
CA LEU A 128 9.27 -16.01 20.55
C LEU A 128 8.74 -14.84 19.73
N LEU A 129 7.53 -14.96 19.17
CA LEU A 129 6.92 -13.91 18.34
C LEU A 129 6.74 -12.60 19.10
N THR A 130 6.49 -12.66 20.40
CA THR A 130 6.13 -11.48 21.21
C THR A 130 7.14 -11.19 22.32
N ARG A 131 8.29 -11.89 22.34
CA ARG A 131 9.30 -11.75 23.39
C ARG A 131 10.21 -10.53 23.20
N ASN A 132 10.49 -10.16 21.96
CA ASN A 132 11.45 -9.10 21.62
C ASN A 132 10.81 -8.10 20.65
N GLY A 133 11.21 -6.83 20.78
CA GLY A 133 10.80 -5.78 19.84
C GLY A 133 9.37 -5.27 20.02
N GLN A 134 9.04 -4.24 19.25
CA GLN A 134 7.68 -3.69 19.17
C GLN A 134 6.93 -4.42 18.06
N HIS A 135 5.69 -4.81 18.34
CA HIS A 135 4.93 -5.63 17.40
C HIS A 135 3.44 -5.34 17.48
N PHE A 136 2.73 -5.56 16.37
CA PHE A 136 1.30 -5.36 16.26
C PHE A 136 0.71 -6.21 15.13
N GLY A 137 -0.61 -6.33 15.08
CA GLY A 137 -1.31 -6.97 13.96
C GLY A 137 -1.56 -8.47 14.12
N LEU A 138 -1.04 -9.11 15.17
CA LEU A 138 -1.25 -10.55 15.38
C LEU A 138 -2.69 -10.82 15.82
N ALA A 139 -3.19 -10.02 16.75
CA ALA A 139 -4.54 -10.21 17.29
C ALA A 139 -5.60 -10.01 16.19
N ILE A 140 -5.48 -8.96 15.37
CA ILE A 140 -6.41 -8.70 14.28
C ILE A 140 -6.35 -9.79 13.19
N ALA A 141 -5.16 -10.26 12.81
CA ALA A 141 -5.02 -11.32 11.80
C ALA A 141 -5.67 -12.64 12.25
N LEU A 142 -5.49 -13.00 13.53
CA LEU A 142 -6.13 -14.19 14.11
C LEU A 142 -7.63 -13.99 14.33
N MET A 143 -8.06 -12.81 14.76
CA MET A 143 -9.47 -12.45 14.91
C MET A 143 -10.23 -12.63 13.59
N VAL A 144 -9.71 -12.06 12.50
CA VAL A 144 -10.32 -12.20 11.16
C VAL A 144 -10.26 -13.65 10.67
N SER A 145 -9.17 -14.37 10.90
CA SER A 145 -9.07 -15.79 10.58
C SER A 145 -10.16 -16.62 11.28
N LEU A 146 -10.40 -16.37 12.58
CA LEU A 146 -11.48 -17.01 13.32
C LEU A 146 -12.86 -16.58 12.81
N LEU A 147 -13.05 -15.29 12.50
CA LEU A 147 -14.32 -14.78 11.97
C LEU A 147 -14.71 -15.50 10.67
N LEU A 148 -13.77 -15.65 9.74
CA LEU A 148 -13.98 -16.30 8.45
C LEU A 148 -13.88 -17.85 8.51
N GLY A 149 -13.56 -18.41 9.67
CA GLY A 149 -13.37 -19.85 9.83
C GLY A 149 -12.17 -20.40 9.05
N ASP A 150 -11.17 -19.56 8.81
CA ASP A 150 -9.90 -19.97 8.23
C ASP A 150 -8.94 -20.40 9.35
N TYR A 151 -8.87 -21.71 9.57
CA TYR A 151 -8.04 -22.30 10.60
C TYR A 151 -6.60 -22.60 10.16
N SER A 152 -6.23 -22.26 8.93
CA SER A 152 -4.90 -22.55 8.36
C SER A 152 -3.86 -21.49 8.73
N VAL A 153 -3.87 -21.05 10.00
CA VAL A 153 -2.99 -20.01 10.57
C VAL A 153 -1.61 -20.55 10.96
N HIS A 154 -1.03 -21.43 10.13
CA HIS A 154 0.31 -21.96 10.38
C HIS A 154 1.41 -20.96 10.05
N SER A 155 2.63 -21.28 10.50
CA SER A 155 3.79 -20.40 10.37
C SER A 155 4.27 -20.11 8.93
N GLY A 156 3.76 -20.81 7.92
CA GLY A 156 3.96 -20.48 6.49
C GLY A 156 2.93 -19.52 5.89
N ASN A 157 1.81 -19.33 6.60
CA ASN A 157 0.64 -18.56 6.16
C ASN A 157 0.47 -17.27 6.95
N MET A 158 1.15 -17.21 8.08
CA MET A 158 1.38 -16.05 8.90
C MET A 158 2.80 -15.55 8.62
N VAL A 159 2.93 -14.25 8.43
CA VAL A 159 4.18 -13.61 8.01
C VAL A 159 4.41 -12.33 8.81
N CYS A 160 5.62 -11.80 8.72
CA CYS A 160 6.04 -10.55 9.33
C CYS A 160 6.43 -9.54 8.24
N LEU A 161 5.91 -8.33 8.37
CA LEU A 161 6.35 -7.14 7.67
C LEU A 161 7.19 -6.31 8.64
N ASN A 162 8.30 -5.76 8.16
CA ASN A 162 9.08 -4.83 8.94
C ASN A 162 8.62 -3.40 8.64
N VAL A 163 8.34 -2.64 9.69
CA VAL A 163 7.92 -1.25 9.60
C VAL A 163 8.95 -0.40 10.34
N ALA A 164 9.58 0.51 9.62
CA ALA A 164 10.57 1.43 10.18
C ALA A 164 9.83 2.59 10.84
N SER A 165 10.28 2.97 12.03
CA SER A 165 9.99 4.30 12.56
C SER A 165 11.11 5.29 12.28
N LEU A 166 10.88 6.54 12.68
CA LEU A 166 11.85 7.62 12.55
C LEU A 166 13.07 7.48 13.46
N GLU A 167 12.91 6.93 14.66
CA GLU A 167 14.06 6.44 15.43
C GLU A 167 14.36 5.00 15.01
N ASP A 168 15.59 4.52 15.18
CA ASP A 168 16.13 3.19 14.80
C ASP A 168 15.42 2.00 15.52
N ILE A 169 14.09 2.02 15.58
CA ILE A 169 13.18 1.03 16.12
C ILE A 169 12.52 0.33 14.94
N ILE A 170 12.60 -0.99 14.92
CA ILE A 170 11.90 -1.82 13.95
C ILE A 170 10.63 -2.36 14.61
N PHE A 171 9.50 -2.04 14.00
CA PHE A 171 8.23 -2.64 14.36
C PHE A 171 8.00 -3.89 13.51
N THR A 172 7.62 -4.99 14.17
CA THR A 172 7.16 -6.20 13.50
C THR A 172 5.64 -6.16 13.35
N GLN A 173 5.16 -5.98 12.13
CA GLN A 173 3.74 -6.13 11.81
C GLN A 173 3.48 -7.58 11.41
N PHE A 174 2.65 -8.27 12.18
CA PHE A 174 2.16 -9.59 11.78
C PHE A 174 1.09 -9.45 10.71
N ALA A 175 1.16 -10.31 9.70
CA ALA A 175 0.20 -10.35 8.61
C ALA A 175 -0.21 -11.79 8.25
N ARG A 176 -1.40 -11.93 7.68
CA ARG A 176 -1.94 -13.16 7.11
C ARG A 176 -2.00 -13.02 5.58
N ILE A 177 -1.47 -14.00 4.87
CA ILE A 177 -1.61 -14.18 3.41
C ILE A 177 -2.57 -15.35 3.13
N ASP A 178 -2.80 -15.80 1.89
CA ASP A 178 -3.42 -17.10 1.54
C ASP A 178 -4.68 -17.54 2.34
N TRP A 179 -5.86 -17.07 1.93
CA TRP A 179 -7.15 -17.33 2.60
C TRP A 179 -7.94 -18.51 2.02
N GLY A 180 -7.30 -19.38 1.23
CA GLY A 180 -7.96 -20.47 0.52
C GLY A 180 -8.67 -21.51 1.39
N ALA A 181 -8.37 -21.58 2.69
CA ALA A 181 -9.03 -22.46 3.64
C ALA A 181 -10.24 -21.84 4.35
N ALA A 182 -10.59 -20.57 4.05
CA ALA A 182 -11.75 -19.90 4.62
C ALA A 182 -13.06 -20.67 4.40
N PHE A 183 -13.98 -20.50 5.34
CA PHE A 183 -15.34 -21.04 5.33
C PHE A 183 -15.46 -22.57 5.24
N ARG A 184 -14.41 -23.34 5.53
CA ARG A 184 -14.49 -24.80 5.55
C ARG A 184 -15.36 -25.28 6.71
N TYR A 185 -16.42 -26.02 6.40
CA TYR A 185 -17.47 -26.46 7.31
C TYR A 185 -18.07 -25.30 8.13
N PHE A 186 -18.12 -24.09 7.56
CA PHE A 186 -18.48 -22.86 8.27
C PHE A 186 -19.84 -22.93 8.98
N GLY A 187 -20.87 -23.46 8.30
CA GLY A 187 -22.22 -23.63 8.83
C GLY A 187 -22.41 -24.90 9.67
N HIS A 188 -21.38 -25.72 9.86
CA HIS A 188 -21.50 -26.92 10.67
C HIS A 188 -21.71 -26.56 12.15
N LYS A 189 -22.78 -27.06 12.78
CA LYS A 189 -23.19 -26.69 14.16
C LYS A 189 -22.05 -26.79 15.18
N ASN A 190 -21.24 -27.84 15.12
CA ASN A 190 -20.11 -28.02 16.03
C ASN A 190 -19.01 -26.95 15.88
N ASN A 191 -18.84 -26.32 14.71
CA ASN A 191 -17.92 -25.20 14.50
C ASN A 191 -18.40 -23.89 15.13
N LEU A 192 -19.62 -23.87 15.69
CA LEU A 192 -20.17 -22.76 16.46
C LEU A 192 -20.20 -23.07 17.97
N ILE A 193 -19.86 -24.29 18.41
CA ILE A 193 -19.80 -24.62 19.84
C ILE A 193 -18.50 -24.08 20.43
N ASP A 194 -17.37 -24.50 19.85
CA ASP A 194 -16.03 -24.03 20.21
C ASP A 194 -15.29 -23.61 18.93
N LEU A 195 -15.07 -22.30 18.80
CA LEU A 195 -14.38 -21.75 17.64
C LEU A 195 -12.93 -22.20 17.55
N LEU A 196 -12.28 -22.57 18.67
CA LEU A 196 -10.87 -22.95 18.68
C LEU A 196 -10.64 -24.43 18.34
N HIS A 197 -11.71 -25.22 18.24
CA HIS A 197 -11.65 -26.66 17.99
C HIS A 197 -12.56 -27.07 16.81
N PRO A 198 -12.20 -26.70 15.57
CA PRO A 198 -13.05 -26.95 14.41
C PRO A 198 -13.17 -28.45 14.07
N VAL A 199 -14.33 -28.82 13.55
CA VAL A 199 -14.72 -30.19 13.13
C VAL A 199 -13.71 -30.83 12.19
N GLU A 200 -13.07 -30.05 11.32
CA GLU A 200 -12.04 -30.57 10.41
C GLU A 200 -10.93 -31.34 11.16
N TYR A 201 -10.65 -30.96 12.41
CA TYR A 201 -9.54 -31.47 13.21
C TYR A 201 -10.00 -32.40 14.34
N GLN A 202 -11.30 -32.65 14.45
CA GLN A 202 -11.88 -33.52 15.48
C GLN A 202 -11.75 -35.01 15.10
N GLY A 203 -11.73 -35.86 16.13
CA GLY A 203 -11.71 -37.32 16.02
C GLY A 203 -10.35 -37.96 16.33
N LEU A 204 -10.37 -39.02 17.15
CA LEU A 204 -9.15 -39.70 17.64
C LEU A 204 -8.27 -40.27 16.51
N LEU A 205 -8.88 -40.65 15.38
CA LEU A 205 -8.19 -41.23 14.23
C LEU A 205 -7.96 -40.20 13.10
N ASN A 206 -8.25 -38.91 13.32
CA ASN A 206 -8.11 -37.89 12.30
C ASN A 206 -6.67 -37.35 12.25
N PRO A 207 -5.85 -37.71 11.25
CA PRO A 207 -4.46 -37.27 11.18
C PRO A 207 -4.34 -35.74 11.03
N LYS A 208 -5.38 -35.04 10.52
CA LYS A 208 -5.37 -33.58 10.43
C LYS A 208 -5.38 -32.92 11.81
N GLY A 209 -6.01 -33.53 12.81
CA GLY A 209 -5.99 -33.01 14.18
C GLY A 209 -4.56 -32.92 14.75
N TYR A 210 -3.72 -33.88 14.38
CA TYR A 210 -2.32 -33.96 14.83
C TYR A 210 -1.32 -33.22 13.94
N THR A 211 -1.77 -32.62 12.83
CA THR A 211 -0.87 -32.01 11.84
C THR A 211 -1.32 -30.65 11.34
N LYS A 212 -2.56 -30.20 11.65
CA LYS A 212 -3.15 -28.98 11.07
C LYS A 212 -3.89 -28.04 12.04
N GLY A 213 -4.03 -28.39 13.32
CA GLY A 213 -4.72 -27.57 14.33
C GLY A 213 -3.94 -26.37 14.87
N TYR A 214 -3.50 -25.45 14.00
CA TYR A 214 -2.50 -24.43 14.34
C TYR A 214 -2.98 -23.28 15.24
N VAL A 215 -4.28 -22.98 15.31
CA VAL A 215 -4.80 -21.91 16.19
C VAL A 215 -4.37 -22.14 17.65
N LEU A 216 -4.36 -23.40 18.10
CA LEU A 216 -3.96 -23.74 19.46
C LEU A 216 -2.45 -23.63 19.70
N ASN A 217 -1.61 -23.40 18.69
CA ASN A 217 -0.19 -23.12 18.89
C ASN A 217 0.02 -21.74 19.54
N TYR A 218 -0.90 -20.82 19.34
CA TYR A 218 -0.87 -19.46 19.88
C TYR A 218 -1.18 -19.38 21.37
N LYS A 219 -1.74 -20.45 21.98
CA LYS A 219 -2.14 -20.50 23.39
C LYS A 219 -1.03 -20.28 24.41
N PHE A 220 0.21 -20.33 23.97
CA PHE A 220 1.35 -20.09 24.82
C PHE A 220 1.75 -18.61 24.88
N ILE A 221 1.16 -17.73 24.06
CA ILE A 221 1.34 -16.28 24.14
C ILE A 221 0.31 -15.74 25.15
N PRO A 222 0.72 -15.40 26.39
CA PRO A 222 -0.23 -15.04 27.45
C PRO A 222 -1.00 -13.78 27.09
N GLY A 223 -2.33 -13.78 27.19
CA GLY A 223 -3.17 -12.60 26.92
C GLY A 223 -3.56 -12.40 25.46
N LEU A 224 -3.06 -13.24 24.53
CA LEU A 224 -3.36 -13.10 23.11
C LEU A 224 -4.84 -13.39 22.80
N PHE A 225 -5.47 -14.35 23.46
CA PHE A 225 -6.89 -14.64 23.21
C PHE A 225 -7.80 -13.53 23.73
N LEU A 226 -7.41 -12.90 24.85
CA LEU A 226 -8.09 -11.69 25.32
C LEU A 226 -7.93 -10.54 24.31
N ALA A 227 -6.74 -10.34 23.76
CA ALA A 227 -6.52 -9.30 22.75
C ALA A 227 -7.30 -9.57 21.45
N ILE A 228 -7.44 -10.83 21.03
CA ILE A 228 -8.32 -11.23 19.91
C ILE A 228 -9.78 -10.86 20.24
N ALA A 229 -10.24 -11.14 21.46
CA ALA A 229 -11.58 -10.79 21.91
C ALA A 229 -11.81 -9.28 21.91
N GLU A 230 -10.84 -8.48 22.37
CA GLU A 230 -10.92 -7.01 22.34
C GLU A 230 -10.97 -6.47 20.92
N GLN A 231 -10.17 -7.01 19.99
CA GLN A 231 -10.27 -6.65 18.57
C GLN A 231 -11.65 -6.98 17.98
N ALA A 232 -12.23 -8.11 18.36
CA ALA A 232 -13.59 -8.48 17.94
C ALA A 232 -14.67 -7.54 18.53
N LYS A 233 -14.51 -7.10 19.80
CA LYS A 233 -15.42 -6.11 20.40
C LYS A 233 -15.33 -4.77 19.69
N LEU A 234 -14.12 -4.30 19.39
CA LEU A 234 -13.91 -3.06 18.64
C LEU A 234 -14.49 -3.14 17.23
N PHE A 235 -14.30 -4.27 16.55
CA PHE A 235 -14.89 -4.51 15.24
C PHE A 235 -16.42 -4.55 15.32
N GLY A 236 -16.97 -5.27 16.30
CA GLY A 236 -18.42 -5.41 16.52
C GLY A 236 -19.11 -4.11 16.94
N SER A 237 -18.44 -3.20 17.65
CA SER A 237 -19.03 -1.90 18.02
C SER A 237 -19.26 -0.98 16.82
N ARG A 238 -18.53 -1.21 15.72
CA ARG A 238 -18.66 -0.48 14.44
C ARG A 238 -19.53 -1.22 13.42
N LEU A 239 -19.93 -2.46 13.71
CA LEU A 239 -20.63 -3.33 12.78
C LEU A 239 -22.00 -3.74 13.33
N ASN A 240 -23.07 -3.26 12.70
CA ASN A 240 -24.42 -3.77 12.94
C ASN A 240 -24.86 -4.76 11.84
N LYS A 241 -25.94 -5.51 12.10
CA LYS A 241 -26.44 -6.54 11.18
C LYS A 241 -26.79 -5.99 9.80
N ALA A 242 -27.40 -4.81 9.71
CA ALA A 242 -27.77 -4.21 8.44
C ALA A 242 -26.53 -3.85 7.58
N LEU A 243 -25.49 -3.29 8.22
CA LEU A 243 -24.23 -3.01 7.57
C LEU A 243 -23.52 -4.29 7.12
N LEU A 244 -23.53 -5.35 7.93
CA LEU A 244 -22.97 -6.64 7.56
C LEU A 244 -23.71 -7.26 6.36
N THR A 245 -25.04 -7.19 6.33
CA THR A 245 -25.85 -7.60 5.18
C THR A 245 -25.47 -6.84 3.91
N ASP A 246 -25.37 -5.51 3.99
CA ASP A 246 -24.97 -4.67 2.86
C ASP A 246 -23.55 -5.02 2.34
N ILE A 247 -22.61 -5.30 3.24
CA ILE A 247 -21.26 -5.76 2.88
C ILE A 247 -21.32 -7.11 2.14
N VAL A 248 -22.02 -8.10 2.69
CA VAL A 248 -22.12 -9.44 2.08
C VAL A 248 -22.75 -9.35 0.69
N LEU A 249 -23.83 -8.58 0.55
CA LEU A 249 -24.47 -8.35 -0.75
C LEU A 249 -23.52 -7.67 -1.75
N THR A 250 -22.79 -6.63 -1.31
CA THR A 250 -21.78 -5.94 -2.12
C THR A 250 -20.69 -6.90 -2.63
N VAL A 251 -20.25 -7.84 -1.79
CA VAL A 251 -19.27 -8.85 -2.17
C VAL A 251 -19.84 -9.82 -3.21
N PHE A 252 -21.04 -10.35 -2.97
CA PHE A 252 -21.70 -11.31 -3.85
C PHE A 252 -22.08 -10.72 -5.21
N GLU A 253 -22.47 -9.45 -5.27
CA GLU A 253 -22.77 -8.75 -6.53
C GLU A 253 -21.57 -8.67 -7.48
N LYS A 254 -20.35 -8.70 -6.95
CA LYS A 254 -19.14 -8.61 -7.75
C LYS A 254 -18.66 -9.98 -8.25
N ILE A 255 -19.25 -11.09 -7.79
CA ILE A 255 -18.83 -12.45 -8.19
C ILE A 255 -19.32 -12.72 -9.63
N PRO A 256 -18.44 -13.14 -10.56
CA PRO A 256 -18.86 -13.44 -11.93
C PRO A 256 -19.90 -14.56 -11.99
N ALA A 257 -20.87 -14.39 -12.88
CA ALA A 257 -21.98 -15.32 -13.06
C ALA A 257 -21.52 -16.75 -13.44
N ASP A 258 -20.43 -16.84 -14.18
CA ASP A 258 -19.83 -18.05 -14.73
C ASP A 258 -18.74 -18.67 -13.84
N LEU A 259 -18.44 -18.07 -12.68
CA LEU A 259 -17.44 -18.61 -11.74
C LEU A 259 -17.85 -19.98 -11.18
N ILE A 260 -19.16 -20.21 -11.00
CA ILE A 260 -19.68 -21.40 -10.32
C ILE A 260 -20.62 -22.19 -11.23
N THR A 261 -20.24 -23.44 -11.53
CA THR A 261 -21.08 -24.40 -12.25
C THR A 261 -22.05 -25.12 -11.31
N GLU A 262 -23.02 -25.88 -11.83
CA GLU A 262 -23.91 -26.70 -10.99
C GLU A 262 -23.15 -27.70 -10.12
N ASN A 263 -22.13 -28.38 -10.67
CA ASN A 263 -21.31 -29.34 -9.91
C ASN A 263 -20.54 -28.64 -8.80
N THR A 264 -19.87 -27.53 -9.15
CA THR A 264 -19.12 -26.70 -8.18
C THR A 264 -20.01 -26.19 -7.05
N ARG A 265 -21.27 -25.87 -7.34
CA ARG A 265 -22.22 -25.36 -6.35
C ARG A 265 -22.56 -26.39 -5.28
N LYS A 266 -22.79 -27.65 -5.68
CA LYS A 266 -23.04 -28.76 -4.74
C LYS A 266 -21.79 -29.02 -3.87
N ASP A 267 -20.61 -29.03 -4.50
CA ASP A 267 -19.35 -29.21 -3.78
C ASP A 267 -19.09 -28.07 -2.77
N LEU A 268 -19.38 -26.84 -3.15
CA LEU A 268 -19.27 -25.67 -2.28
C LEU A 268 -20.32 -25.69 -1.16
N ALA A 269 -21.57 -26.06 -1.43
CA ALA A 269 -22.59 -26.18 -0.38
C ALA A 269 -22.17 -27.17 0.70
N GLN A 270 -21.61 -28.32 0.30
CA GLN A 270 -21.03 -29.29 1.22
C GLN A 270 -19.80 -28.75 1.94
N TYR A 271 -18.87 -28.12 1.20
CA TYR A 271 -17.66 -27.53 1.76
C TYR A 271 -17.96 -26.48 2.81
N LEU A 272 -18.92 -25.59 2.56
CA LEU A 272 -19.38 -24.54 3.48
C LEU A 272 -20.25 -25.11 4.60
N SER A 273 -20.92 -26.23 4.37
CA SER A 273 -21.98 -26.77 5.23
C SER A 273 -23.13 -25.77 5.43
N ILE A 274 -23.55 -25.13 4.34
CA ILE A 274 -24.66 -24.17 4.29
C ILE A 274 -25.60 -24.58 3.16
N ASP A 275 -26.75 -25.16 3.51
CA ASP A 275 -27.64 -25.81 2.55
C ASP A 275 -28.22 -24.84 1.51
N SER A 276 -28.48 -23.59 1.90
CA SER A 276 -28.99 -22.54 1.01
C SER A 276 -28.04 -22.17 -0.11
N PHE A 277 -26.76 -22.56 -0.04
CA PHE A 277 -25.83 -22.36 -1.15
C PHE A 277 -26.20 -23.19 -2.40
N ASN A 278 -26.93 -24.30 -2.24
CA ASN A 278 -27.33 -25.17 -3.35
C ASN A 278 -28.22 -24.46 -4.39
N THR A 279 -28.88 -23.35 -4.01
CA THR A 279 -29.76 -22.60 -4.91
C THR A 279 -29.14 -21.31 -5.44
N VAL A 280 -27.90 -21.01 -5.05
CA VAL A 280 -27.22 -19.75 -5.41
C VAL A 280 -27.00 -19.65 -6.92
N ASN A 281 -27.33 -18.50 -7.48
CA ASN A 281 -26.96 -18.10 -8.83
C ASN A 281 -26.59 -16.61 -8.83
N PHE A 282 -25.31 -16.30 -9.03
CA PHE A 282 -24.80 -14.93 -9.03
C PHE A 282 -25.26 -14.13 -10.26
N GLY A 283 -25.39 -14.76 -11.43
CA GLY A 283 -25.86 -14.09 -12.66
C GLY A 283 -27.31 -13.64 -12.61
N GLU A 284 -28.17 -14.44 -11.98
CA GLU A 284 -29.59 -14.11 -11.77
C GLU A 284 -29.85 -13.35 -10.46
N LYS A 285 -28.79 -13.00 -9.72
CA LYS A 285 -28.87 -12.42 -8.37
C LYS A 285 -29.77 -13.19 -7.40
N LYS A 286 -29.75 -14.53 -7.48
CA LYS A 286 -30.47 -15.43 -6.57
C LYS A 286 -29.52 -15.93 -5.50
N TYR A 287 -29.34 -15.16 -4.43
CA TYR A 287 -28.48 -15.52 -3.30
C TYR A 287 -28.96 -14.93 -1.96
N GLN A 288 -30.21 -14.47 -1.89
CA GLN A 288 -30.77 -13.77 -0.73
C GLN A 288 -30.77 -14.66 0.51
N GLN A 289 -31.36 -15.85 0.44
CA GLN A 289 -31.37 -16.79 1.57
C GLN A 289 -29.95 -17.15 2.03
N PHE A 290 -29.05 -17.42 1.08
CA PHE A 290 -27.65 -17.70 1.42
C PHE A 290 -26.97 -16.51 2.10
N SER A 291 -27.28 -15.28 1.66
CA SER A 291 -26.74 -14.06 2.28
C SER A 291 -27.23 -13.90 3.71
N GLU A 292 -28.51 -14.17 3.98
CA GLU A 292 -29.08 -14.13 5.33
C GLU A 292 -28.41 -15.17 6.24
N ASP A 293 -28.35 -16.43 5.80
CA ASP A 293 -27.72 -17.51 6.56
C ASP A 293 -26.23 -17.21 6.83
N PHE A 294 -25.52 -16.67 5.84
CA PHE A 294 -24.10 -16.34 5.94
C PHE A 294 -23.84 -15.16 6.89
N VAL A 295 -24.69 -14.13 6.85
CA VAL A 295 -24.67 -13.01 7.79
C VAL A 295 -24.90 -13.49 9.21
N ASP A 296 -25.91 -14.35 9.42
CA ASP A 296 -26.22 -14.89 10.75
C ASP A 296 -25.06 -15.71 11.32
N LEU A 297 -24.38 -16.51 10.48
CA LEU A 297 -23.18 -17.23 10.86
C LEU A 297 -22.02 -16.30 11.22
N LEU A 298 -21.76 -15.27 10.41
CA LEU A 298 -20.71 -14.29 10.70
C LEU A 298 -20.98 -13.54 12.02
N SER A 299 -22.22 -13.10 12.25
CA SER A 299 -22.64 -12.45 13.50
C SER A 299 -22.45 -13.38 14.71
N THR A 300 -22.96 -14.62 14.63
CA THR A 300 -22.84 -15.60 15.71
C THR A 300 -21.37 -15.88 16.05
N ARG A 301 -20.52 -15.99 15.03
CA ARG A 301 -19.08 -16.19 15.23
C ARG A 301 -18.44 -14.98 15.87
N LEU A 302 -18.73 -13.77 15.39
CA LEU A 302 -18.18 -12.54 15.96
C LEU A 302 -18.50 -12.43 17.46
N GLU A 303 -19.76 -12.66 17.84
CA GLU A 303 -20.20 -12.69 19.25
C GLU A 303 -19.35 -13.66 20.07
N LYS A 304 -19.16 -14.89 19.58
CA LYS A 304 -18.33 -15.90 20.26
C LYS A 304 -16.85 -15.52 20.34
N ILE A 305 -16.32 -14.80 19.36
CA ILE A 305 -14.93 -14.30 19.42
C ILE A 305 -14.79 -13.25 20.53
N THR A 306 -15.80 -12.39 20.73
CA THR A 306 -15.77 -11.39 21.82
C THR A 306 -15.73 -12.00 23.23
N GLU A 307 -16.10 -13.28 23.35
CA GLU A 307 -16.13 -14.04 24.60
C GLU A 307 -14.91 -14.94 24.80
N LEU A 308 -13.92 -14.91 23.91
CA LEU A 308 -12.73 -15.74 24.03
C LEU A 308 -12.00 -15.44 25.35
N LYS A 309 -11.55 -16.52 25.98
CA LYS A 309 -10.79 -16.51 27.24
C LYS A 309 -9.44 -17.17 27.04
N GLU A 310 -8.53 -16.88 27.95
CA GLU A 310 -7.26 -17.60 27.98
C GLU A 310 -7.47 -19.09 28.25
N ILE A 311 -6.70 -19.92 27.54
CA ILE A 311 -6.72 -21.38 27.71
C ILE A 311 -5.97 -21.80 28.98
N TYR A 312 -4.92 -21.05 29.33
CA TYR A 312 -4.12 -21.27 30.53
C TYR A 312 -4.14 -20.00 31.39
N PRO A 313 -4.07 -20.12 32.73
CA PRO A 313 -3.96 -18.95 33.59
C PRO A 313 -2.76 -18.09 33.21
N ILE A 314 -2.95 -16.77 33.16
CA ILE A 314 -1.84 -15.81 33.03
C ILE A 314 -1.12 -15.80 34.37
N ASN A 315 0.15 -16.19 34.39
CA ASN A 315 1.00 -16.05 35.57
C ASN A 315 1.49 -14.60 35.66
N ASP A 316 1.45 -14.00 36.85
CA ASP A 316 1.91 -12.63 37.12
C ASP A 316 3.39 -12.38 36.74
N THR A 317 4.18 -13.44 36.57
CA THR A 317 5.60 -13.37 36.20
C THR A 317 5.85 -13.22 34.70
N GLN A 318 4.84 -13.34 33.85
CA GLN A 318 4.97 -13.16 32.40
C GLN A 318 4.22 -11.91 31.95
N PRO A 319 4.85 -10.99 31.18
CA PRO A 319 4.13 -9.85 30.63
C PRO A 319 3.02 -10.37 29.71
N ALA A 320 1.81 -9.87 29.92
CA ALA A 320 0.68 -10.13 29.03
C ALA A 320 0.95 -9.54 27.63
N PHE A 321 0.32 -10.15 26.63
CA PHE A 321 0.36 -9.67 25.26
C PHE A 321 -0.10 -8.22 25.18
N SER A 322 0.71 -7.39 24.54
CA SER A 322 0.46 -5.97 24.36
C SER A 322 0.99 -5.58 22.99
N GLU A 323 0.09 -5.09 22.14
CA GLU A 323 0.49 -4.55 20.84
C GLU A 323 1.04 -3.13 21.01
N LYS A 324 2.12 -2.85 20.29
CA LYS A 324 2.71 -1.53 20.16
C LYS A 324 2.78 -1.22 18.67
N ALA A 325 1.79 -0.50 18.19
CA ALA A 325 1.74 -0.05 16.81
C ALA A 325 2.43 1.33 16.68
N PRO A 326 3.13 1.60 15.57
CA PRO A 326 3.66 2.93 15.32
C PRO A 326 2.53 3.93 14.99
N ILE A 327 2.85 5.22 14.92
CA ILE A 327 1.93 6.22 14.37
C ILE A 327 2.14 6.22 12.86
N SER A 328 1.18 5.72 12.09
CA SER A 328 1.30 5.69 10.63
C SER A 328 1.06 7.09 10.05
N LEU A 329 2.09 7.66 9.43
CA LEU A 329 2.00 8.90 8.67
C LEU A 329 2.00 8.59 7.17
N ARG A 330 1.13 9.27 6.42
CA ARG A 330 0.95 9.05 4.99
C ARG A 330 1.27 10.31 4.21
N LEU A 331 2.29 10.24 3.38
CA LEU A 331 2.50 11.21 2.31
C LEU A 331 1.66 10.74 1.12
N ARG A 332 0.59 11.46 0.79
CA ARG A 332 -0.25 11.13 -0.38
C ARG A 332 0.07 12.10 -1.51
N ALA A 333 0.30 11.56 -2.71
CA ALA A 333 0.28 12.36 -3.94
C ALA A 333 -1.17 12.61 -4.33
N ASN A 334 -1.58 13.88 -4.31
CA ASN A 334 -2.93 14.36 -4.58
C ASN A 334 -2.95 15.01 -5.96
N SER A 335 -3.59 14.36 -6.93
CA SER A 335 -3.69 14.86 -8.31
C SER A 335 -4.40 16.20 -8.45
N ALA A 336 -5.08 16.71 -7.40
CA ALA A 336 -5.68 18.03 -7.40
C ALA A 336 -4.69 19.17 -7.06
N LEU A 337 -3.51 18.84 -6.53
CA LEU A 337 -2.47 19.82 -6.18
C LEU A 337 -1.43 19.92 -7.30
N ASN A 338 -0.85 21.10 -7.50
CA ASN A 338 0.39 21.22 -8.29
C ASN A 338 1.61 20.81 -7.45
N PHE A 339 2.78 20.68 -8.08
CA PHE A 339 3.98 20.18 -7.39
C PHE A 339 4.40 21.05 -6.18
N PRO A 340 4.50 22.40 -6.28
CA PRO A 340 4.77 23.24 -5.10
C PRO A 340 3.78 23.06 -3.94
N GLU A 341 2.47 23.06 -4.21
CA GLU A 341 1.42 22.85 -3.21
C GLU A 341 1.52 21.46 -2.57
N GLN A 342 1.81 20.45 -3.38
CA GLN A 342 2.03 19.07 -2.93
C GLN A 342 3.18 19.00 -1.91
N LEU A 343 4.29 19.69 -2.17
CA LEU A 343 5.44 19.73 -1.26
C LEU A 343 5.14 20.50 0.03
N GLN A 344 4.33 21.56 -0.04
CA GLN A 344 3.88 22.29 1.16
C GLN A 344 3.01 21.41 2.06
N ALA A 345 2.04 20.68 1.50
CA ALA A 345 1.22 19.74 2.27
C ALA A 345 2.06 18.63 2.93
N TRP A 346 3.12 18.17 2.26
CA TRP A 346 4.04 17.18 2.82
C TRP A 346 4.91 17.77 3.94
N GLN A 347 5.34 19.02 3.83
CA GLN A 347 6.12 19.67 4.88
C GLN A 347 5.37 19.73 6.21
N GLU A 348 4.09 20.05 6.20
CA GLU A 348 3.25 20.06 7.41
C GLU A 348 3.16 18.66 8.04
N THR A 349 2.98 17.64 7.20
CA THR A 349 2.93 16.23 7.64
C THR A 349 4.27 15.78 8.24
N LEU A 350 5.38 16.17 7.60
CA LEU A 350 6.74 15.86 8.03
C LEU A 350 7.16 16.64 9.29
N ALA A 351 6.54 17.79 9.56
CA ALA A 351 6.78 18.57 10.77
C ALA A 351 6.05 17.98 12.00
N ALA A 352 4.92 17.30 11.79
CA ALA A 352 4.13 16.65 12.85
C ALA A 352 4.71 15.31 13.34
N THR A 353 5.86 14.89 12.81
CA THR A 353 6.49 13.62 13.11
C THR A 353 7.06 13.52 14.53
N ASN A 354 6.97 12.33 15.14
CA ASN A 354 7.63 11.99 16.40
C ASN A 354 8.34 10.62 16.33
N GLU A 355 8.97 10.21 17.42
CA GLU A 355 9.78 8.98 17.53
C GLU A 355 9.05 7.70 17.09
N LYS A 356 7.74 7.63 17.33
CA LYS A 356 6.90 6.46 16.97
C LYS A 356 6.31 6.56 15.57
N SER A 357 6.56 7.65 14.85
CA SER A 357 6.00 7.84 13.52
C SER A 357 6.68 6.90 12.53
N SER A 358 5.87 6.27 11.67
CA SER A 358 6.29 5.38 10.60
C SER A 358 5.72 5.84 9.28
N PHE A 359 6.46 5.64 8.20
CA PHE A 359 6.02 5.95 6.85
C PHE A 359 5.89 4.68 6.02
N ASN A 360 4.85 4.61 5.21
CA ASN A 360 4.75 3.59 4.16
C ASN A 360 4.89 4.27 2.79
N PHE A 361 6.11 4.28 2.25
CA PHE A 361 6.41 4.95 0.98
C PHE A 361 5.78 4.26 -0.24
N ASN A 362 5.34 3.00 -0.10
CA ASN A 362 4.58 2.31 -1.15
C ASN A 362 3.19 2.94 -1.40
N THR A 363 2.69 3.76 -0.48
CA THR A 363 1.41 4.47 -0.65
C THR A 363 1.52 5.71 -1.54
N ILE A 364 2.74 6.18 -1.85
CA ILE A 364 2.96 7.31 -2.73
C ILE A 364 2.86 6.83 -4.19
N LYS A 365 1.85 7.32 -4.91
CA LYS A 365 1.72 7.08 -6.35
C LYS A 365 2.77 7.89 -7.12
N LEU A 366 3.91 7.25 -7.42
CA LEU A 366 5.02 7.87 -8.16
C LEU A 366 4.57 8.46 -9.50
N SER A 367 3.63 7.83 -10.20
CA SER A 367 3.09 8.32 -11.47
C SER A 367 2.41 9.69 -11.34
N ILE A 368 1.69 9.94 -10.24
CA ILE A 368 1.06 11.25 -9.98
C ILE A 368 2.15 12.29 -9.63
N LEU A 369 3.08 11.92 -8.76
CA LEU A 369 4.14 12.82 -8.32
C LEU A 369 5.06 13.26 -9.48
N THR A 370 5.44 12.30 -10.33
CA THR A 370 6.26 12.55 -11.52
C THR A 370 5.52 13.38 -12.55
N GLN A 371 4.21 13.14 -12.74
CA GLN A 371 3.38 13.99 -13.58
C GLN A 371 3.35 15.44 -13.08
N GLN A 372 3.06 15.66 -11.80
CA GLN A 372 3.07 16.99 -11.19
C GLN A 372 4.41 17.71 -11.37
N TYR A 373 5.52 16.99 -11.17
CA TYR A 373 6.86 17.53 -11.36
C TYR A 373 7.15 17.84 -12.83
N ASN A 374 6.83 16.95 -13.76
CA ASN A 374 7.00 17.19 -15.18
C ASN A 374 6.15 18.38 -15.66
N ASP A 375 4.93 18.55 -15.13
CA ASP A 375 4.11 19.73 -15.42
C ASP A 375 4.79 21.02 -14.93
N LEU A 376 5.43 21.00 -13.76
CA LEU A 376 6.27 22.13 -13.30
C LEU A 376 7.44 22.39 -14.26
N VAL A 377 8.15 21.35 -14.70
CA VAL A 377 9.27 21.44 -15.66
C VAL A 377 8.79 22.12 -16.95
N TYR A 378 7.69 21.64 -17.55
CA TYR A 378 7.11 22.25 -18.76
C TYR A 378 6.77 23.73 -18.57
N ASN A 379 6.14 24.07 -17.45
CA ASN A 379 5.73 25.45 -17.19
C ASN A 379 6.92 26.40 -16.98
N LEU A 380 7.96 25.96 -16.25
CA LEU A 380 9.15 26.77 -16.03
C LEU A 380 10.00 26.92 -17.29
N ILE A 381 10.13 25.87 -18.10
CA ILE A 381 10.82 25.96 -19.40
C ILE A 381 10.10 26.93 -20.34
N ARG A 382 8.77 26.86 -20.43
CA ARG A 382 7.98 27.80 -21.26
C ARG A 382 8.18 29.25 -20.81
N GLN A 383 8.28 29.50 -19.50
CA GLN A 383 8.57 30.83 -18.98
C GLN A 383 10.00 31.27 -19.31
N ALA A 384 10.98 30.37 -19.25
CA ALA A 384 12.36 30.66 -19.62
C ALA A 384 12.50 31.02 -21.11
N GLU A 385 11.83 30.30 -22.01
CA GLU A 385 11.81 30.62 -23.43
C GLU A 385 11.23 32.02 -23.70
N GLY A 386 10.18 32.41 -22.96
CA GLY A 386 9.62 33.76 -23.03
C GLY A 386 10.60 34.85 -22.58
N LEU A 387 11.40 34.58 -21.53
CA LEU A 387 12.42 35.51 -21.03
C LEU A 387 13.62 35.65 -21.99
N GLU A 388 14.05 34.57 -22.65
CA GLU A 388 15.10 34.61 -23.67
C GLU A 388 14.68 35.43 -24.90
N GLN A 389 13.42 35.30 -25.34
CA GLN A 389 12.87 36.10 -26.44
C GLN A 389 12.77 37.59 -26.08
N LEU A 390 12.46 37.93 -24.83
CA LEU A 390 12.45 39.33 -24.36
C LEU A 390 13.87 39.92 -24.30
N SER A 391 14.85 39.11 -23.89
CA SER A 391 16.25 39.56 -23.75
C SER A 391 16.93 39.78 -25.11
N THR A 392 16.68 38.89 -26.08
CA THR A 392 17.22 39.00 -27.46
C THR A 392 16.61 40.16 -28.26
N ASN A 393 15.38 40.58 -27.94
CA ASN A 393 14.75 41.77 -28.54
C ASN A 393 15.27 43.11 -27.98
N ILE A 394 15.94 43.11 -26.82
CA ILE A 394 16.50 44.32 -26.20
C ILE A 394 17.93 44.60 -26.71
N ASP A 395 18.70 43.54 -26.98
CA ASP A 395 20.10 43.65 -27.45
C ASP A 395 20.26 43.63 -28.98
N SER A 396 19.18 43.46 -29.76
CA SER A 396 19.23 43.48 -31.23
C SER A 396 19.11 44.89 -31.81
N SER A 397 20.02 45.77 -31.43
CA SER A 397 20.52 46.79 -32.35
C SER A 397 21.89 46.34 -32.85
N GLU A 398 21.92 45.84 -34.09
CA GLU A 398 23.13 45.52 -34.87
C GLU A 398 23.93 44.25 -34.47
N SER A 399 23.44 43.06 -34.86
CA SER A 399 24.30 42.01 -35.43
C SER A 399 23.48 40.85 -36.02
N GLU A 400 23.89 40.37 -37.18
CA GLU A 400 23.28 39.23 -37.91
C GLU A 400 23.32 37.93 -37.10
N PRO A 401 22.33 37.02 -37.28
CA PRO A 401 22.29 35.75 -36.58
C PRO A 401 23.33 34.78 -37.16
N GLN A 402 24.46 34.62 -36.48
CA GLN A 402 25.30 33.43 -36.69
C GLN A 402 24.56 32.20 -36.17
N GLN A 403 24.08 31.37 -37.10
CA GLN A 403 23.65 30.00 -36.85
C GLN A 403 24.86 29.14 -36.44
N THR A 404 25.19 29.10 -35.17
CA THR A 404 25.94 27.98 -34.58
C THR A 404 24.96 27.07 -33.85
N GLY A 405 25.09 25.76 -34.05
CA GLY A 405 24.21 24.70 -33.56
C GLY A 405 24.20 24.51 -32.05
N GLU A 406 23.95 25.57 -31.28
CA GLU A 406 23.63 25.49 -29.86
C GLU A 406 22.21 24.93 -29.72
N GLU A 407 22.12 23.75 -29.10
CA GLU A 407 20.86 23.14 -28.72
C GLU A 407 20.10 24.13 -27.81
N ARG A 408 18.83 24.42 -28.14
CA ARG A 408 18.03 25.38 -27.35
C ARG A 408 18.00 24.97 -25.88
N ILE A 409 18.16 25.92 -24.97
CA ILE A 409 18.19 25.68 -23.51
C ILE A 409 16.97 24.88 -23.04
N ALA A 410 15.80 25.13 -23.63
CA ALA A 410 14.59 24.34 -23.38
C ALA A 410 14.74 22.85 -23.67
N VAL A 411 15.41 22.48 -24.76
CA VAL A 411 15.66 21.08 -25.14
C VAL A 411 16.62 20.42 -24.16
N ILE A 412 17.67 21.14 -23.75
CA ILE A 412 18.63 20.67 -22.74
C ILE A 412 17.92 20.44 -21.40
N LEU A 413 17.11 21.40 -20.94
CA LEU A 413 16.36 21.29 -19.68
C LEU A 413 15.34 20.16 -19.72
N HIS A 414 14.61 19.98 -20.83
CA HIS A 414 13.72 18.83 -21.01
C HIS A 414 14.47 17.50 -20.95
N ARG A 415 15.63 17.40 -21.61
CA ARG A 415 16.42 16.17 -21.61
C ARG A 415 16.88 15.81 -20.19
N ILE A 416 17.32 16.79 -19.40
CA ILE A 416 17.91 16.58 -18.07
C ILE A 416 16.84 16.28 -17.01
N PHE A 417 15.74 17.06 -16.99
CA PHE A 417 14.82 17.06 -15.85
C PHE A 417 13.56 16.23 -16.05
N MET A 418 13.24 15.74 -17.25
CA MET A 418 12.03 14.95 -17.45
C MET A 418 12.14 13.55 -16.82
N LEU A 419 11.12 13.16 -16.04
CA LEU A 419 11.02 11.84 -15.40
C LEU A 419 9.98 10.95 -16.09
N LYS A 420 10.22 9.63 -16.07
CA LYS A 420 9.22 8.62 -16.42
C LYS A 420 8.24 8.40 -15.25
N PRO A 421 7.07 7.74 -15.48
CA PRO A 421 6.08 7.50 -14.42
C PRO A 421 6.59 6.75 -13.19
N ASP A 422 7.66 5.96 -13.33
CA ASP A 422 8.32 5.22 -12.26
C ASP A 422 9.41 6.04 -11.52
N ALA A 423 9.49 7.35 -11.78
CA ALA A 423 10.51 8.25 -11.26
C ALA A 423 11.95 7.92 -11.71
N THR A 424 12.13 7.22 -12.83
CA THR A 424 13.43 7.10 -13.49
C THR A 424 13.67 8.27 -14.46
N PRO A 425 14.92 8.69 -14.68
CA PRO A 425 15.24 9.71 -15.69
C PRO A 425 14.80 9.27 -17.09
N SER A 426 14.25 10.21 -17.88
CA SER A 426 13.82 9.93 -19.25
C SER A 426 15.00 9.74 -20.21
N SER A 427 16.13 10.39 -19.93
CA SER A 427 17.37 10.24 -20.68
C SER A 427 18.50 9.79 -19.75
N ALA A 428 19.42 8.97 -20.26
CA ALA A 428 20.71 8.76 -19.62
C ALA A 428 21.54 10.02 -19.90
N SER A 429 21.88 10.81 -18.87
CA SER A 429 22.67 12.01 -19.12
C SER A 429 24.09 11.61 -19.55
N ASP A 430 24.50 11.98 -20.74
CA ASP A 430 25.92 12.08 -21.07
C ASP A 430 26.47 13.25 -20.24
N GLY A 431 27.47 12.99 -19.38
CA GLY A 431 27.94 13.90 -18.32
C GLY A 431 28.52 15.25 -18.75
N GLU A 432 28.27 15.72 -19.97
CA GLU A 432 28.75 16.98 -20.53
C GLU A 432 27.84 18.19 -20.24
N SER A 433 26.56 17.99 -19.90
CA SER A 433 25.57 19.09 -19.82
C SER A 433 25.66 20.03 -18.61
N SER A 434 26.47 19.70 -17.58
CA SER A 434 26.60 20.55 -16.37
C SER A 434 27.48 21.80 -16.61
N LYS A 435 28.30 21.79 -17.66
CA LYS A 435 29.17 22.92 -18.00
C LYS A 435 28.42 24.06 -18.70
N ASP A 436 27.24 23.81 -19.25
CA ASP A 436 26.48 24.75 -20.08
C ASP A 436 25.82 25.91 -19.28
N PHE A 437 25.63 25.75 -17.97
CA PHE A 437 24.92 26.72 -17.13
C PHE A 437 25.84 27.69 -16.35
N ASN A 438 27.15 27.43 -16.28
CA ASN A 438 28.08 28.26 -15.51
C ASN A 438 28.18 29.71 -16.04
N ASN A 439 28.03 29.88 -17.36
CA ASN A 439 28.11 31.17 -18.05
C ASN A 439 26.74 31.83 -18.33
N LYS A 440 25.63 31.29 -17.81
CA LYS A 440 24.27 31.77 -18.07
C LYS A 440 23.78 32.76 -16.98
N SER A 441 22.69 33.46 -17.28
CA SER A 441 22.08 34.48 -16.41
C SER A 441 21.71 33.94 -15.02
N ASN A 442 21.64 34.82 -14.02
CA ASN A 442 21.25 34.44 -12.66
C ASN A 442 19.85 33.78 -12.62
N ALA A 443 18.91 34.22 -13.47
CA ALA A 443 17.58 33.63 -13.56
C ALA A 443 17.61 32.17 -14.06
N LEU A 444 18.45 31.85 -15.06
CA LEU A 444 18.62 30.48 -15.54
C LEU A 444 19.28 29.58 -14.50
N LYS A 445 20.23 30.11 -13.71
CA LYS A 445 20.84 29.38 -12.59
C LYS A 445 19.82 29.07 -11.50
N LEU A 446 18.98 30.04 -11.13
CA LEU A 446 17.88 29.84 -10.18
C LEU A 446 16.86 28.82 -10.69
N LEU A 447 16.49 28.89 -11.97
CA LEU A 447 15.59 27.93 -12.60
C LEU A 447 16.16 26.51 -12.57
N ALA A 448 17.41 26.32 -12.99
CA ALA A 448 18.08 25.02 -12.91
C ALA A 448 18.15 24.51 -11.46
N SER A 449 18.36 25.39 -10.47
CA SER A 449 18.36 25.02 -9.06
C SER A 449 16.99 24.54 -8.58
N VAL A 450 15.90 25.24 -8.92
CA VAL A 450 14.53 24.84 -8.58
C VAL A 450 14.19 23.48 -9.21
N LEU A 451 14.53 23.29 -10.49
CA LEU A 451 14.30 22.03 -11.18
C LEU A 451 15.10 20.88 -10.57
N THR A 452 16.37 21.12 -10.19
CA THR A 452 17.21 20.14 -9.50
C THR A 452 16.65 19.76 -8.15
N LEU A 453 16.22 20.73 -7.34
CA LEU A 453 15.64 20.45 -6.03
C LEU A 453 14.33 19.65 -6.14
N GLY A 454 13.48 19.97 -7.13
CA GLY A 454 12.27 19.18 -7.39
C GLY A 454 12.59 17.76 -7.86
N PHE A 455 13.59 17.60 -8.73
CA PHE A 455 14.08 16.30 -9.18
C PHE A 455 14.58 15.45 -8.02
N ASP A 456 15.43 16.02 -7.16
CA ASP A 456 15.99 15.38 -5.98
C ASP A 456 14.88 14.87 -5.06
N VAL A 457 13.83 15.66 -4.82
CA VAL A 457 12.68 15.22 -4.01
C VAL A 457 12.04 13.96 -4.58
N VAL A 458 11.75 13.93 -5.88
CA VAL A 458 11.11 12.77 -6.52
C VAL A 458 12.02 11.54 -6.48
N VAL A 459 13.33 11.72 -6.71
CA VAL A 459 14.33 10.64 -6.64
C VAL A 459 14.48 10.12 -5.21
N ILE A 460 14.54 10.98 -4.19
CA ILE A 460 14.63 10.58 -2.78
C ILE A 460 13.42 9.72 -2.40
N ILE A 461 12.21 10.10 -2.79
CA ILE A 461 11.00 9.29 -2.56
C ILE A 461 11.13 7.91 -3.20
N ARG A 462 11.59 7.83 -4.45
CA ARG A 462 11.82 6.56 -5.15
C ARG A 462 12.84 5.69 -4.43
N VAL A 463 13.99 6.26 -4.03
CA VAL A 463 15.05 5.54 -3.32
C VAL A 463 14.56 5.06 -1.95
N MET A 464 13.76 5.86 -1.23
CA MET A 464 13.14 5.41 0.02
C MET A 464 12.20 4.23 -0.20
N ARG A 465 11.39 4.25 -1.26
CA ARG A 465 10.52 3.12 -1.63
C ARG A 465 11.32 1.86 -1.97
N GLU A 466 12.39 1.99 -2.74
CA GLU A 466 13.29 0.87 -3.07
C GLU A 466 13.98 0.31 -1.83
N THR A 467 14.48 1.19 -0.95
CA THR A 467 15.13 0.83 0.33
C THR A 467 14.14 0.13 1.27
N GLN A 468 12.91 0.65 1.39
CA GLN A 468 11.83 0.03 2.18
C GLN A 468 11.50 -1.38 1.67
N ASN A 469 11.62 -1.63 0.37
CA ASN A 469 11.31 -2.91 -0.26
C ASN A 469 12.53 -3.85 -0.38
N ALA A 470 13.67 -3.50 0.23
CA ALA A 470 14.85 -4.35 0.23
C ALA A 470 14.57 -5.70 0.90
N LYS A 471 15.12 -6.79 0.34
CA LYS A 471 14.90 -8.17 0.84
C LYS A 471 15.39 -8.42 2.26
N HIS A 472 16.40 -7.66 2.69
CA HIS A 472 16.99 -7.78 4.02
C HIS A 472 16.80 -6.46 4.73
N TRP A 473 16.02 -6.50 5.79
CA TRP A 473 15.84 -5.37 6.70
C TRP A 473 16.75 -5.58 7.89
N ASP A 474 17.67 -4.65 8.05
CA ASP A 474 18.57 -4.53 9.18
C ASP A 474 18.59 -3.08 9.69
N ILE A 475 19.39 -2.83 10.72
CA ILE A 475 19.57 -1.49 11.28
C ILE A 475 20.09 -0.52 10.21
N ALA A 476 20.97 -0.95 9.31
CA ALA A 476 21.50 -0.10 8.25
C ALA A 476 20.41 0.37 7.28
N THR A 477 19.45 -0.50 6.96
CA THR A 477 18.28 -0.17 6.14
C THR A 477 17.41 0.91 6.79
N VAL A 478 17.18 0.80 8.10
CA VAL A 478 16.40 1.77 8.87
C VAL A 478 17.14 3.10 8.94
N SER A 479 18.44 3.10 9.24
CA SER A 479 19.25 4.31 9.28
C SER A 479 19.34 4.99 7.90
N ALA A 480 19.35 4.22 6.80
CA ALA A 480 19.29 4.77 5.45
C ALA A 480 17.95 5.46 5.16
N ILE A 481 16.83 4.85 5.56
CA ILE A 481 15.50 5.48 5.46
C ILE A 481 15.45 6.77 6.27
N HIS A 482 15.96 6.75 7.50
CA HIS A 482 16.01 7.94 8.36
C HIS A 482 16.81 9.07 7.72
N PHE A 483 18.03 8.79 7.23
CA PHE A 483 18.85 9.76 6.50
C PHE A 483 18.11 10.34 5.28
N LEU A 484 17.39 9.51 4.53
CA LEU A 484 16.63 9.96 3.37
C LEU A 484 15.42 10.83 3.74
N ILE A 485 14.79 10.59 4.90
CA ILE A 485 13.70 11.44 5.40
C ILE A 485 14.25 12.84 5.77
N ASP A 486 15.40 12.90 6.44
CA ASP A 486 16.04 14.17 6.76
C ASP A 486 16.46 14.93 5.48
N ALA A 487 17.04 14.23 4.52
CA ALA A 487 17.35 14.77 3.20
C ALA A 487 16.09 15.28 2.47
N LEU A 488 14.97 14.54 2.55
CA LEU A 488 13.69 14.96 1.98
C LEU A 488 13.20 16.26 2.62
N LYS A 489 13.23 16.36 3.95
CA LYS A 489 12.84 17.57 4.70
C LYS A 489 13.67 18.78 4.26
N GLU A 490 14.99 18.63 4.18
CA GLU A 490 15.91 19.67 3.73
C GLU A 490 15.64 20.10 2.28
N ARG A 491 15.45 19.13 1.38
CA ARG A 491 15.21 19.38 -0.05
C ARG A 491 13.86 20.05 -0.30
N ILE A 492 12.80 19.65 0.39
CA ILE A 492 11.50 20.33 0.34
C ILE A 492 11.63 21.79 0.80
N HIS A 493 12.31 22.03 1.93
CA HIS A 493 12.51 23.38 2.44
C HIS A 493 13.30 24.25 1.45
N SER A 494 14.41 23.72 0.93
CA SER A 494 15.25 24.41 -0.05
C SER A 494 14.50 24.71 -1.35
N PHE A 495 13.68 23.77 -1.83
CA PHE A 495 12.83 23.96 -3.01
C PHE A 495 11.90 25.17 -2.84
N GLN A 496 11.23 25.30 -1.69
CA GLN A 496 10.33 26.42 -1.41
C GLN A 496 11.07 27.76 -1.37
N VAL A 497 12.23 27.80 -0.71
CA VAL A 497 13.06 29.01 -0.62
C VAL A 497 13.54 29.47 -2.00
N GLU A 498 14.07 28.54 -2.82
CA GLU A 498 14.56 28.85 -4.16
C GLU A 498 13.42 29.17 -5.13
N SER A 499 12.26 28.51 -5.01
CA SER A 499 11.07 28.84 -5.82
C SER A 499 10.59 30.27 -5.56
N LEU A 500 10.61 30.72 -4.29
CA LEU A 500 10.27 32.10 -3.94
C LEU A 500 11.31 33.10 -4.49
N ARG A 501 12.61 32.76 -4.46
CA ARG A 501 13.67 33.59 -5.06
C ARG A 501 13.51 33.71 -6.58
N LEU A 502 13.24 32.59 -7.26
CA LEU A 502 12.96 32.57 -8.69
C LEU A 502 11.75 33.44 -9.03
N SER A 503 10.66 33.32 -8.28
CA SER A 503 9.44 34.14 -8.45
C SER A 503 9.76 35.63 -8.46
N LYS A 504 10.49 36.10 -7.44
CA LYS A 504 10.89 37.51 -7.30
C LYS A 504 11.81 37.96 -8.43
N SER A 505 12.80 37.13 -8.78
CA SER A 505 13.73 37.46 -9.87
C SER A 505 13.02 37.57 -11.21
N VAL A 506 12.03 36.71 -11.48
CA VAL A 506 11.24 36.77 -12.72
C VAL A 506 10.38 38.03 -12.73
N GLU A 507 9.70 38.35 -11.63
CA GLU A 507 8.88 39.56 -11.50
C GLU A 507 9.71 40.84 -11.71
N GLU A 508 10.92 40.92 -11.14
CA GLU A 508 11.85 42.03 -11.35
C GLU A 508 12.25 42.20 -12.81
N VAL A 509 12.55 41.12 -13.54
CA VAL A 509 12.87 41.16 -14.97
C VAL A 509 11.68 41.66 -15.79
N PHE A 510 10.46 41.23 -15.47
CA PHE A 510 9.24 41.71 -16.14
C PHE A 510 8.96 43.19 -15.88
N LEU A 511 9.16 43.66 -14.64
CA LEU A 511 9.01 45.07 -14.27
C LEU A 511 10.04 45.94 -15.00
N GLN A 512 11.29 45.47 -15.11
CA GLN A 512 12.36 46.16 -15.85
C GLN A 512 12.06 46.22 -17.36
N ALA A 513 11.60 45.11 -17.95
CA ALA A 513 11.21 45.07 -19.37
C ALA A 513 10.02 46.01 -19.65
N SER A 514 9.04 46.07 -18.74
CA SER A 514 7.89 46.97 -18.85
C SER A 514 8.29 48.45 -18.72
N ALA A 515 9.23 48.77 -17.82
CA ALA A 515 9.73 50.13 -17.61
C ALA A 515 10.61 50.63 -18.78
N ASN A 516 11.33 49.72 -19.45
CA ASN A 516 12.19 50.04 -20.59
C ASN A 516 11.43 50.15 -21.93
N SER A 517 10.20 49.65 -22.02
CA SER A 517 9.33 49.82 -23.20
C SER A 517 8.73 51.24 -23.30
N LYS A 518 9.56 52.23 -23.66
CA LYS A 518 9.04 53.47 -24.29
C LYS A 518 8.86 53.20 -25.78
N VAL A 519 7.77 52.56 -26.16
CA VAL A 519 7.02 52.70 -27.43
C VAL A 519 6.01 51.54 -27.54
N ASP A 520 4.78 51.94 -27.81
CA ASP A 520 3.57 51.19 -28.15
C ASP A 520 2.91 50.28 -27.10
N LYS A 521 1.81 50.82 -26.56
CA LYS A 521 0.63 50.08 -26.12
C LYS A 521 0.07 49.24 -27.27
N ILE A 522 0.72 48.13 -27.60
CA ILE A 522 0.05 47.03 -28.30
C ILE A 522 -0.54 46.13 -27.22
N SER A 523 -1.87 46.05 -27.24
CA SER A 523 -2.66 45.16 -26.40
C SER A 523 -2.21 43.72 -26.63
N TYR A 524 -1.35 43.20 -25.76
CA TYR A 524 -1.25 41.75 -25.53
C TYR A 524 -2.49 41.32 -24.74
N LYS A 525 -3.62 41.17 -25.44
CA LYS A 525 -4.66 40.23 -25.05
C LYS A 525 -4.11 38.82 -25.30
N THR A 526 -3.21 38.37 -24.43
CA THR A 526 -3.00 36.94 -24.19
C THR A 526 -3.76 36.63 -22.91
N GLU A 527 -4.75 35.76 -23.07
CA GLU A 527 -5.63 35.23 -22.03
C GLU A 527 -4.85 34.98 -20.73
N THR A 528 -5.25 35.70 -19.67
CA THR A 528 -5.05 35.32 -18.26
C THR A 528 -3.80 34.48 -17.96
N ASN A 529 -2.60 35.05 -18.15
CA ASN A 529 -1.38 34.53 -17.51
C ASN A 529 -1.45 34.85 -16.01
N THR A 530 -2.21 34.07 -15.24
CA THR A 530 -1.88 33.88 -13.83
C THR A 530 -0.51 33.24 -13.80
N PHE A 531 0.53 34.01 -13.45
CA PHE A 531 1.84 33.47 -13.16
C PHE A 531 1.68 32.34 -12.15
N PHE A 532 2.30 31.19 -12.43
CA PHE A 532 2.28 30.00 -11.57
C PHE A 532 2.68 30.31 -10.11
N PHE A 533 3.42 31.41 -9.91
CA PHE A 533 3.90 31.88 -8.62
C PHE A 533 2.97 32.86 -7.88
N ASN A 534 1.95 33.45 -8.52
CA ASN A 534 1.00 34.32 -7.81
C ASN A 534 0.17 33.52 -6.79
N ALA A 535 -0.05 32.22 -7.03
CA ALA A 535 -0.66 31.32 -6.04
C ALA A 535 0.23 31.06 -4.82
N ILE A 536 1.56 31.22 -4.93
CA ILE A 536 2.52 31.02 -3.84
C ILE A 536 2.64 32.28 -2.95
N VAL A 537 2.20 33.45 -3.44
CA VAL A 537 2.28 34.73 -2.71
C VAL A 537 0.95 35.14 -2.05
N ASP A 538 -0.20 34.60 -2.49
CA ASP A 538 -1.50 34.84 -1.86
C ASP A 538 -1.69 34.04 -0.56
N ASN A 539 -0.85 34.35 0.43
CA ASN A 539 -1.13 34.13 1.84
C ASN A 539 -2.28 35.04 2.28
N LYS A 540 -3.51 34.68 1.92
CA LYS A 540 -4.67 35.05 2.73
C LYS A 540 -4.96 33.92 3.69
N LEU A 541 -4.46 34.10 4.92
CA LEU A 541 -5.04 33.49 6.11
C LEU A 541 -6.57 33.70 6.10
N GLU A 542 -7.31 32.67 5.72
CA GLU A 542 -8.64 32.44 6.27
C GLU A 542 -8.67 31.02 6.85
N SER A 543 -9.01 30.98 8.13
CA SER A 543 -9.09 29.82 8.98
C SER A 543 -9.95 28.71 8.37
N VAL A 544 -9.32 27.66 7.86
CA VAL A 544 -9.95 26.34 7.83
C VAL A 544 -9.77 25.76 9.23
N ARG A 545 -10.85 25.76 10.01
CA ARG A 545 -10.90 25.10 11.32
C ARG A 545 -10.63 23.60 11.10
N PRO A 546 -9.73 22.98 11.89
CA PRO A 546 -9.65 21.52 11.90
C PRO A 546 -10.95 21.00 12.52
N GLU A 547 -11.70 20.20 11.77
CA GLU A 547 -12.77 19.39 12.34
C GLU A 547 -12.16 18.47 13.42
N GLY A 548 -12.85 18.44 14.55
CA GLY A 548 -12.30 18.03 15.85
C GLY A 548 -11.76 16.61 15.89
N ILE A 549 -10.50 16.51 16.30
CA ILE A 549 -9.96 15.30 16.93
C ILE A 549 -10.46 15.30 18.37
N HIS A 550 -11.52 14.55 18.64
CA HIS A 550 -11.90 14.19 20.00
C HIS A 550 -10.89 13.19 20.54
N TYR A 551 -10.06 13.63 21.47
CA TYR A 551 -9.37 12.75 22.39
C TYR A 551 -10.32 12.48 23.56
N ASP A 552 -10.85 11.26 23.64
CA ASP A 552 -11.39 10.75 24.90
C ASP A 552 -10.27 9.99 25.64
N VAL A 553 -10.06 10.42 26.88
CA VAL A 553 -9.18 9.86 27.91
C VAL A 553 -9.77 8.57 28.45
#